data_AF-A0A395XF36-F1
#
_entry.id   AF-A0A395XF36-F1
#
_cell.length_a   1.000
_cell.length_b   1.000
_cell.length_c   1.000
_cell.angle_alpha   90.00
_cell.angle_beta   90.00
_cell.angle_gamma   90.00
#
_symmetry.space_group_name_H-M   'P 1'
#
loop_
_entity.id
_entity.type
_entity.pdbx_description
1 polymer ?
#
loop_
_entity_poly.entity_id
_entity_poly.type
_entity_poly.pdbx_seq_one_letter_code
_entity_poly.pdbx_strand_id
1 'polypeptide(L)'
;MPHTPHHFPTCIWLRCTHPALLSEIRYGQRIIKRAHATATPEETTMLRHMAADASNTISILLADLTTEYTISGPLRRHLIASTNTIAEHATTQLASIANPPKKQS
;
A
#
# COMPACT_ATOMS: atom_id res chain seq x y z
N MET A 1 9.23 -12.01 14.82
CA MET A 1 9.16 -10.57 14.51
C MET A 1 10.07 -10.31 13.33
N PRO A 2 9.61 -10.22 12.06
CA PRO A 2 10.51 -9.80 11.00
C PRO A 2 10.59 -8.27 11.05
N HIS A 3 11.69 -7.77 11.59
CA HIS A 3 12.12 -6.40 11.40
C HIS A 3 12.51 -6.24 9.93
N THR A 4 11.79 -5.44 9.17
CA THR A 4 12.24 -4.93 7.86
C THR A 4 12.97 -3.59 8.08
N PRO A 5 14.32 -3.56 8.08
CA PRO A 5 15.08 -2.36 8.45
C PRO A 5 15.03 -1.24 7.40
N HIS A 6 14.50 -1.52 6.22
CA HIS A 6 14.59 -0.65 5.04
C HIS A 6 13.45 0.37 4.90
N HIS A 7 12.50 0.43 5.84
CA HIS A 7 11.36 1.35 5.74
C HIS A 7 11.59 2.72 6.38
N PHE A 8 12.49 2.86 7.35
CA PHE A 8 12.58 4.08 8.14
C PHE A 8 12.98 5.33 7.30
N PRO A 9 14.04 5.29 6.46
CA PRO A 9 14.38 6.43 5.59
C PRO A 9 13.29 6.74 4.58
N THR A 10 12.71 5.70 3.97
CA THR A 10 11.62 5.82 2.98
C THR A 10 10.38 6.44 3.59
N CYS A 11 9.98 6.05 4.80
CA CYS A 11 8.85 6.64 5.51
C CYS A 11 9.08 8.11 5.87
N ILE A 12 10.29 8.49 6.29
CA ILE A 12 10.62 9.90 6.55
C ILE A 12 10.53 10.71 5.27
N TRP A 13 11.16 10.22 4.20
CA TRP A 13 11.16 10.89 2.91
C TRP A 13 9.75 11.06 2.34
N LEU A 14 8.92 10.01 2.38
CA LEU A 14 7.52 10.08 1.96
C LEU A 14 6.73 11.05 2.81
N ARG A 15 6.97 11.10 4.13
CA ARG A 15 6.29 12.07 5.00
C ARG A 15 6.56 13.51 4.58
N CYS A 16 7.77 13.79 4.08
CA CYS A 16 8.17 15.13 3.65
C CYS A 16 7.77 15.46 2.21
N THR A 17 7.69 14.47 1.32
CA THR A 17 7.54 14.70 -0.13
C THR A 17 6.20 14.24 -0.70
N HIS A 18 5.66 13.13 -0.20
CA HIS A 18 4.44 12.50 -0.68
C HIS A 18 3.56 12.05 0.50
N PRO A 19 3.11 12.99 1.36
CA PRO A 19 2.40 12.65 2.59
C PRO A 19 1.08 11.91 2.34
N ALA A 20 0.41 12.21 1.22
CA ALA A 20 -0.80 11.51 0.79
C ALA A 20 -0.52 10.01 0.55
N LEU A 21 0.51 9.67 -0.23
CA LEU A 21 0.89 8.28 -0.50
C LEU A 21 1.23 7.53 0.79
N LEU A 22 1.97 8.16 1.71
CA LEU A 22 2.26 7.56 3.01
C LEU A 22 1.00 7.31 3.84
N SER A 23 0.05 8.26 3.82
CA SER A 23 -1.22 8.15 4.53
C SER A 23 -2.03 6.96 4.01
N GLU A 24 -2.16 6.84 2.68
CA GLU A 24 -2.92 5.78 2.04
C GLU A 24 -2.29 4.40 2.25
N ILE A 25 -0.96 4.28 2.17
CA ILE A 25 -0.28 3.02 2.51
C ILE A 25 -0.58 2.60 3.95
N ARG A 26 -0.53 3.54 4.91
CA ARG A 26 -0.86 3.26 6.31
C ARG A 26 -2.33 2.92 6.51
N TYR A 27 -3.22 3.54 5.75
CA TYR A 27 -4.64 3.23 5.77
C TYR A 27 -4.90 1.81 5.24
N GLY A 28 -4.31 1.45 4.10
CA GLY A 28 -4.31 0.10 3.55
C GLY A 28 -3.82 -0.95 4.57
N GLN A 29 -2.71 -0.67 5.27
CA GLN A 29 -2.21 -1.55 6.33
C GLN A 29 -3.22 -1.75 7.48
N ARG A 30 -4.01 -0.73 7.85
CA ARG A 30 -5.07 -0.87 8.86
C ARG A 30 -6.21 -1.75 8.35
N ILE A 31 -6.61 -1.61 7.08
CA ILE A 31 -7.61 -2.47 6.44
C ILE A 31 -7.13 -3.92 6.42
N ILE A 32 -5.89 -4.16 5.96
CA ILE A 32 -5.25 -5.49 5.95
C ILE A 32 -5.31 -6.09 7.36
N LYS A 33 -4.87 -5.35 8.38
CA LYS A 33 -4.88 -5.83 9.76
C LYS A 33 -6.30 -6.17 10.24
N ARG A 34 -7.30 -5.36 9.90
CA ARG A 34 -8.70 -5.61 10.28
C ARG A 34 -9.29 -6.81 9.55
N ALA A 35 -8.97 -7.00 8.27
CA ALA A 35 -9.43 -8.12 7.46
C ALA A 35 -8.89 -9.49 7.93
N HIS A 36 -7.71 -9.52 8.56
CA HIS A 36 -7.16 -10.73 9.17
C HIS A 36 -7.75 -11.04 10.56
N ALA A 37 -8.51 -10.12 11.15
CA ALA A 37 -9.25 -10.38 12.38
C ALA A 37 -10.58 -11.08 12.08
N THR A 38 -11.21 -11.65 13.11
CA THR A 38 -12.59 -12.15 13.01
C THR A 38 -13.56 -10.98 12.78
N ALA A 39 -13.91 -10.74 11.52
CA ALA A 39 -14.86 -9.72 11.10
C ALA A 39 -16.23 -10.34 10.83
N THR A 40 -17.30 -9.58 11.04
CA THR A 40 -18.65 -10.02 10.64
C THR A 40 -18.77 -10.05 9.11
N PRO A 41 -19.80 -10.71 8.53
CA PRO A 41 -20.03 -10.70 7.09
C PRO A 41 -20.23 -9.28 6.51
N GLU A 42 -20.91 -8.39 7.25
CA GLU A 42 -21.13 -6.99 6.86
C GLU A 42 -19.81 -6.21 6.90
N GLU A 43 -19.04 -6.35 7.98
CA GLU A 43 -17.71 -5.75 8.10
C GLU A 43 -16.78 -6.25 7.00
N THR A 44 -16.84 -7.55 6.67
CA THR A 44 -16.07 -8.14 5.59
C THR A 44 -16.39 -7.46 4.26
N THR A 45 -17.67 -7.27 3.94
CA THR A 45 -18.09 -6.61 2.71
C THR A 45 -17.61 -5.15 2.64
N MET A 46 -17.74 -4.42 3.75
CA MET A 46 -17.20 -3.06 3.87
C MET A 46 -15.68 -3.03 3.64
N LEU A 47 -14.94 -3.94 4.26
CA LEU A 47 -13.48 -4.05 4.12
C LEU A 47 -13.06 -4.37 2.68
N ARG A 48 -13.86 -5.12 1.91
CA ARG A 48 -13.58 -5.35 0.47
C ARG A 48 -13.62 -4.06 -0.33
N HIS A 49 -14.67 -3.24 -0.12
CA HIS A 49 -14.80 -1.96 -0.80
C HIS A 49 -13.70 -0.99 -0.39
N MET A 50 -13.41 -0.90 0.92
CA MET A 50 -12.30 -0.08 1.42
C MET A 50 -10.96 -0.54 0.86
N ALA A 51 -10.74 -1.86 0.75
CA ALA A 51 -9.51 -2.40 0.20
C ALA A 51 -9.36 -2.10 -1.30
N ALA A 52 -10.45 -2.20 -2.07
CA ALA A 52 -10.45 -1.84 -3.48
C ALA A 52 -10.11 -0.35 -3.69
N ASP A 53 -10.76 0.52 -2.93
CA ASP A 53 -10.56 1.98 -2.98
C ASP A 53 -9.13 2.37 -2.56
N ALA A 54 -8.64 1.84 -1.44
CA ALA A 54 -7.28 2.09 -0.98
C ALA A 54 -6.24 1.55 -1.99
N SER A 55 -6.45 0.37 -2.57
CA SER A 55 -5.54 -0.20 -3.57
C SER A 55 -5.46 0.70 -4.81
N ASN A 56 -6.61 1.13 -5.34
CA ASN A 56 -6.67 2.02 -6.50
C ASN A 56 -6.00 3.37 -6.22
N THR A 57 -6.28 3.96 -5.06
CA THR A 57 -5.69 5.26 -4.66
C THR A 57 -4.17 5.17 -4.51
N ILE A 58 -3.65 4.10 -3.88
CA ILE A 58 -2.20 3.87 -3.77
C ILE A 58 -1.58 3.72 -5.17
N SER A 59 -2.20 2.96 -6.07
CA SER A 59 -1.70 2.78 -7.44
C SER A 59 -1.61 4.10 -8.23
N ILE A 60 -2.60 4.98 -8.10
CA ILE A 60 -2.58 6.30 -8.75
C ILE A 60 -1.44 7.16 -8.20
N LEU A 61 -1.36 7.30 -6.87
CA LEU A 61 -0.33 8.12 -6.23
C LEU A 61 1.09 7.57 -6.45
N LEU A 62 1.22 6.26 -6.59
CA LEU A 62 2.49 5.61 -6.91
C LEU A 62 2.89 5.87 -8.37
N ALA A 63 1.95 5.81 -9.31
CA ALA A 63 2.20 6.16 -10.71
C ALA A 63 2.77 7.58 -10.82
N ASP A 64 2.15 8.55 -10.14
CA ASP A 64 2.63 9.93 -10.08
C ASP A 64 4.08 10.02 -9.58
N LEU A 65 4.38 9.34 -8.47
CA LEU A 65 5.75 9.29 -7.93
C LEU A 65 6.76 8.69 -8.91
N THR A 66 6.39 7.62 -9.62
CA THR A 66 7.31 6.95 -10.54
C THR A 66 7.64 7.77 -11.79
N THR A 67 6.80 8.75 -12.16
CA THR A 67 7.13 9.69 -13.25
C THR A 67 8.40 10.50 -12.96
N GLU A 68 8.72 10.72 -11.68
CA GLU A 68 9.91 11.46 -11.26
C GLU A 68 11.21 10.64 -11.35
N TYR A 69 11.12 9.33 -11.60
CA TYR A 69 12.26 8.42 -11.48
C TYR A 69 13.39 8.73 -12.47
N THR A 70 13.05 9.03 -13.72
CA THR A 70 14.02 9.25 -14.81
C THR A 70 14.87 10.50 -14.57
N ILE A 71 14.27 11.55 -14.03
CA ILE A 71 14.92 12.84 -13.73
C ILE A 71 15.58 12.88 -12.34
N SER A 72 15.44 11.83 -11.55
CA SER A 72 15.94 11.77 -10.17
C SER A 72 17.41 11.37 -10.06
N GLY A 73 18.11 11.92 -9.07
CA GLY A 73 19.45 11.45 -8.67
C GLY A 73 19.43 10.07 -7.98
N PRO A 74 20.59 9.42 -7.78
CA PRO A 74 20.69 8.03 -7.31
C PRO A 74 19.95 7.75 -6.00
N LEU A 75 20.08 8.64 -5.01
CA LEU A 75 19.39 8.49 -3.72
C LEU A 75 17.86 8.53 -3.87
N ARG A 76 17.34 9.48 -4.66
CA ARG A 76 15.89 9.60 -4.88
C ARG A 76 15.35 8.42 -5.68
N ARG A 77 16.09 7.90 -6.66
CA ARG A 77 15.74 6.65 -7.36
C ARG A 77 15.63 5.46 -6.41
N HIS A 78 16.57 5.32 -5.47
CA HIS A 78 16.51 4.27 -4.45
C HIS A 78 15.29 4.39 -3.53
N LEU A 79 14.93 5.61 -3.14
CA LEU A 79 13.74 5.88 -2.31
C LEU A 79 12.44 5.62 -3.07
N ILE A 80 12.37 5.98 -4.36
CA ILE A 80 11.25 5.65 -5.24
C ILE A 80 11.10 4.14 -5.39
N ALA A 81 12.20 3.42 -5.68
CA ALA A 81 12.18 1.96 -5.81
C ALA A 81 11.72 1.28 -4.50
N SER A 82 12.22 1.75 -3.35
CA SER A 82 11.80 1.24 -2.04
C SER A 82 10.32 1.50 -1.78
N THR A 83 9.81 2.67 -2.17
CA THR A 83 8.38 3.00 -2.08
C THR A 83 7.55 2.07 -2.96
N ASN A 84 8.01 1.82 -4.18
CA ASN A 84 7.34 0.92 -5.12
C ASN A 84 7.16 -0.48 -4.51
N THR A 85 8.22 -1.07 -3.95
CA THR A 85 8.12 -2.38 -3.27
C THR A 85 7.13 -2.37 -2.10
N ILE A 86 7.10 -1.30 -1.30
CA ILE A 86 6.15 -1.17 -0.17
C ILE A 86 4.72 -1.09 -0.69
N ALA A 87 4.49 -0.25 -1.70
CA ALA A 87 3.18 0.00 -2.26
C ALA A 87 2.63 -1.23 -3.01
N GLU A 88 3.45 -1.90 -3.82
CA GLU A 88 3.09 -3.16 -4.51
C GLU A 88 2.70 -4.26 -3.54
N HIS A 89 3.46 -4.41 -2.43
CA HIS A 89 3.13 -5.37 -1.40
C HIS A 89 1.79 -5.04 -0.73
N ALA A 90 1.53 -3.76 -0.42
CA ALA A 90 0.27 -3.32 0.16
C ALA A 90 -0.90 -3.52 -0.81
N THR A 91 -0.78 -3.10 -2.07
CA THR A 91 -1.85 -3.20 -3.08
C THR A 91 -2.16 -4.65 -3.43
N THR A 92 -1.16 -5.54 -3.45
CA THR A 92 -1.38 -6.98 -3.65
C THR A 92 -2.24 -7.59 -2.53
N GLN A 93 -1.96 -7.25 -1.27
CA GLN A 93 -2.76 -7.73 -0.15
C GLN A 93 -4.16 -7.10 -0.11
N LEU A 94 -4.27 -5.81 -0.45
CA LEU A 94 -5.57 -5.16 -0.55
C LEU A 94 -6.41 -5.76 -1.69
N ALA A 95 -5.80 -6.09 -2.83
CA ALA A 95 -6.47 -6.73 -3.95
C ALA A 95 -6.99 -8.13 -3.60
N SER A 96 -6.23 -8.92 -2.82
CA SER A 96 -6.69 -10.25 -2.37
C SER A 96 -7.85 -10.16 -1.37
N ILE A 97 -7.90 -9.10 -0.56
CA ILE A 97 -9.04 -8.80 0.31
C ILE A 97 -10.25 -8.37 -0.52
N ALA A 98 -10.06 -7.44 -1.46
CA ALA A 98 -11.11 -6.91 -2.31
C ALA A 98 -11.76 -7.98 -3.18
N ASN A 99 -10.94 -8.86 -3.76
CA ASN A 99 -11.35 -9.92 -4.67
C ASN A 99 -10.87 -11.28 -4.12
N PRO A 100 -11.55 -11.84 -3.10
CA PRO A 100 -11.16 -13.13 -2.55
C PRO A 100 -11.30 -14.21 -3.64
N PRO A 101 -10.37 -15.18 -3.71
CA PRO A 101 -10.45 -16.25 -4.70
C PRO A 101 -11.80 -16.97 -4.55
N LYS A 102 -12.47 -17.22 -5.69
CA LYS A 102 -13.68 -18.05 -5.70
C LYS A 102 -13.30 -19.41 -5.11
N LYS A 103 -13.90 -19.78 -3.97
CA LYS A 103 -13.85 -21.17 -3.52
C LYS A 103 -14.48 -22.02 -4.63
N GLN A 104 -13.71 -22.90 -5.24
CA GLN A 104 -14.27 -23.99 -6.04
C GLN A 104 -15.10 -24.83 -5.07
N SER A 105 -16.42 -24.79 -5.26
CA SER A 105 -17.39 -25.60 -4.52
C SER A 105 -17.50 -26.98 -5.14
#